data_AF-W2CYJ3-F1
#
_entry.id   AF-W2CYJ3-F1
#
_cell.length_a   1.000
_cell.length_b   1.000
_cell.length_c   1.000
_cell.angle_alpha   90.00
_cell.angle_beta   90.00
_cell.angle_gamma   90.00
#
_symmetry.space_group_name_H-M   'P 1'
#
loop_
_entity.id
_entity.type
_entity.pdbx_description
1 polymer ?
#
loop_
_entity_poly.entity_id
_entity_poly.type
_entity_poly.pdbx_seq_one_letter_code
_entity_poly.pdbx_strand_id
1 'polypeptide(L)'
;DFLAYFKGLADRKNIKWQHVYKHFQRFVNGKCTFEEVDVDLCRKFMEYLLDAPQSIHTNQKLHINSAAGYWSTFRAVLHTAYRDRKIKENPNGFLDRIECIPTIREHLSQEELIRLAETPCEEEVLKKAFLFACLTGLRKSDIRQLTWQQIQPYTNG
;
A
#
# COMPACT_ATOMS: atom_id res chain seq x y z
N ASP A 1 8.40 21.73 12.71
CA ASP A 1 9.04 20.71 11.87
C ASP A 1 7.97 19.78 11.30
N PHE A 2 7.79 19.79 9.97
CA PHE A 2 6.83 18.93 9.28
C PHE A 2 7.33 17.48 9.20
N LEU A 3 8.64 17.25 9.10
CA LEU A 3 9.19 15.90 9.01
C LEU A 3 8.98 15.10 10.30
N ALA A 4 9.25 15.68 11.47
CA ALA A 4 8.97 15.01 12.74
C ALA A 4 7.48 14.66 12.88
N TYR A 5 6.59 15.57 12.47
CA TYR A 5 5.15 15.33 12.47
C TYR A 5 4.75 14.20 11.53
N PHE A 6 5.24 14.21 10.29
CA PHE A 6 4.98 13.16 9.32
C PHE A 6 5.53 11.81 9.82
N LYS A 7 6.74 11.79 10.39
CA LYS A 7 7.31 10.57 11.00
C LYS A 7 6.38 10.00 12.07
N GLY A 8 5.89 10.84 12.98
CA GLY A 8 4.97 10.41 14.03
C GLY A 8 3.62 9.89 13.51
N LEU A 9 3.12 10.39 12.38
CA LEU A 9 1.97 9.79 11.70
C LEU A 9 2.32 8.44 11.07
N ALA A 10 3.46 8.35 10.40
CA ALA A 10 3.88 7.15 9.70
C ALA A 10 4.13 5.97 10.65
N ASP A 11 4.78 6.22 11.79
CA ASP A 11 5.08 5.20 12.80
C ASP A 11 3.82 4.57 13.40
N ARG A 12 2.72 5.33 13.48
CA ARG A 12 1.43 4.86 14.03
C ARG A 12 0.51 4.18 13.01
N LYS A 13 0.89 4.16 11.73
CA LYS A 13 0.04 3.65 10.65
C LYS A 13 0.50 2.28 10.18
N ASN A 14 1.27 2.23 9.09
CA ASN A 14 1.74 0.98 8.51
C ASN A 14 2.99 1.22 7.67
N ILE A 15 3.59 0.14 7.19
CA ILE A 15 4.84 0.15 6.42
C ILE A 15 4.77 1.05 5.19
N LYS A 16 3.59 1.17 4.53
CA LYS A 16 3.43 2.07 3.37
C LYS A 16 3.65 3.52 3.77
N TRP A 17 3.06 3.98 4.88
CA TRP A 17 3.27 5.34 5.36
C TRP A 17 4.73 5.60 5.71
N GLN A 18 5.41 4.62 6.31
CA GLN A 18 6.84 4.71 6.61
C GLN A 18 7.68 4.82 5.33
N HIS A 19 7.32 4.11 4.26
CA HIS A 19 7.98 4.24 2.96
C HIS A 19 7.77 5.63 2.34
N VAL A 20 6.54 6.16 2.37
CA VAL A 20 6.28 7.52 1.86
C VAL A 20 7.06 8.56 2.64
N TYR A 21 7.13 8.44 3.97
CA TYR A 21 7.97 9.30 4.81
C TYR A 21 9.44 9.22 4.39
N LYS A 22 10.01 8.02 4.19
CA LYS A 22 11.41 7.88 3.75
C LYS A 22 11.67 8.53 2.39
N HIS A 23 10.74 8.39 1.44
CA HIS A 23 10.82 9.07 0.15
C HIS A 23 10.79 10.60 0.30
N PHE A 24 9.84 11.11 1.08
CA PHE A 24 9.71 12.54 1.31
C PHE A 24 10.93 13.12 2.05
N GLN A 25 11.41 12.44 3.09
CA GLN A 25 12.62 12.81 3.84
C GLN A 25 13.84 12.90 2.93
N ARG A 26 14.02 11.94 2.00
CA ARG A 26 15.10 11.99 1.00
C ARG A 26 14.94 13.16 0.05
N PHE A 27 13.72 13.37 -0.46
CA PHE A 27 13.40 14.46 -1.38
C PHE A 27 13.72 15.84 -0.80
N VAL A 28 13.36 16.09 0.46
CA VAL A 28 13.63 17.38 1.14
C VAL A 28 14.98 17.44 1.87
N ASN A 29 15.89 16.48 1.61
CA ASN A 29 17.21 16.42 2.24
C ASN A 29 17.16 16.46 3.79
N GLY A 30 16.17 15.81 4.38
CA GLY A 30 16.05 15.63 5.82
C GLY A 30 15.55 16.85 6.61
N LYS A 31 15.11 17.93 5.95
CA LYS A 31 14.53 19.11 6.62
C LYS A 31 13.33 19.64 5.85
N CYS A 32 12.22 19.90 6.54
CA CYS A 32 11.05 20.60 5.98
C CYS A 32 10.20 21.15 7.13
N THR A 33 9.92 22.44 7.13
CA THR A 33 9.02 23.12 8.06
C THR A 33 7.57 23.06 7.55
N PHE A 34 6.61 23.45 8.38
CA PHE A 34 5.21 23.53 7.93
C PHE A 34 4.96 24.68 6.96
N GLU A 35 5.78 25.74 7.00
CA GLU A 35 5.67 26.91 6.13
C GLU A 35 6.13 26.62 4.71
N GLU A 36 7.09 25.70 4.54
CA GLU A 36 7.58 25.24 3.24
C GLU A 36 6.59 24.31 2.52
N VAL A 37 5.56 23.80 3.22
CA VAL A 37 4.57 22.89 2.63
C VAL A 37 3.51 23.69 1.88
N ASP A 38 3.85 24.06 0.64
CA ASP A 38 2.96 24.68 -0.32
C ASP A 38 2.63 23.75 -1.50
N VAL A 39 1.85 24.26 -2.45
CA VAL A 39 1.44 23.50 -3.65
C VAL A 39 2.64 23.14 -4.53
N ASP A 40 3.66 24.00 -4.63
CA ASP A 40 4.82 23.80 -5.48
C ASP A 40 5.73 22.67 -4.94
N LEU A 41 6.04 22.68 -3.63
CA LEU A 41 6.76 21.60 -2.98
C LEU A 41 6.03 20.26 -3.15
N CYS A 42 4.70 20.27 -2.99
CA CYS A 42 3.89 19.07 -3.15
C CYS A 42 3.91 18.53 -4.60
N ARG A 43 3.86 19.41 -5.61
CA ARG A 43 3.97 19.00 -7.04
C ARG A 43 5.35 18.44 -7.35
N LYS A 44 6.42 19.09 -6.90
CA LYS A 44 7.80 18.59 -7.05
C LYS A 44 7.98 17.23 -6.37
N PHE A 45 7.32 16.99 -5.24
CA PHE A 45 7.34 15.67 -4.61
C PHE A 45 6.56 14.63 -5.42
N MET A 46 5.42 14.99 -6.03
CA MET A 46 4.69 14.12 -6.96
C MET A 46 5.57 13.72 -8.15
N GLU A 47 6.26 14.67 -8.77
CA GLU A 47 7.23 14.44 -9.85
C GLU A 47 8.38 13.53 -9.39
N TYR A 48 8.95 13.80 -8.21
CA TYR A 48 9.96 12.93 -7.61
C TYR A 48 9.47 11.49 -7.47
N LEU A 49 8.22 11.25 -7.04
CA LEU A 49 7.69 9.89 -6.88
C LEU A 49 7.57 9.13 -8.21
N LEU A 50 7.39 9.82 -9.34
CA LEU A 50 7.32 9.19 -10.67
C LEU A 50 8.69 8.68 -11.14
N ASP A 51 9.77 9.31 -10.67
CA ASP A 51 11.15 8.95 -11.01
C ASP A 51 11.93 8.27 -9.88
N ALA A 52 11.36 8.18 -8.69
CA ALA A 52 12.03 7.66 -7.50
C ALA A 52 12.40 6.17 -7.67
N PRO A 53 13.56 5.74 -7.14
CA PRO A 53 13.97 4.35 -7.16
C PRO A 53 13.11 3.51 -6.20
N GLN A 54 12.94 2.23 -6.51
CA GLN A 54 12.33 1.28 -5.58
C GLN A 54 13.22 1.08 -4.34
N SER A 55 12.59 0.69 -3.23
CA SER A 55 13.32 0.45 -1.98
C SER A 55 14.18 -0.82 -2.00
N ILE A 56 13.78 -1.84 -2.77
CA ILE A 56 14.48 -3.13 -2.87
C ILE A 56 15.39 -3.14 -4.09
N HIS A 57 14.82 -2.88 -5.28
CA HIS A 57 15.57 -2.82 -6.53
C HIS A 57 15.91 -1.38 -6.87
N THR A 58 16.93 -0.83 -6.20
CA THR A 58 17.30 0.60 -6.31
C THR A 58 17.66 1.07 -7.71
N ASN A 59 17.98 0.14 -8.62
CA ASN A 59 18.25 0.42 -10.03
C ASN A 59 16.99 0.54 -10.89
N GLN A 60 15.80 0.30 -10.32
CA GLN A 60 14.52 0.40 -11.01
C GLN A 60 13.69 1.53 -10.41
N LYS A 61 12.93 2.23 -11.24
CA LYS A 61 11.95 3.23 -10.81
C LYS A 61 10.74 2.56 -10.14
N LEU A 62 10.04 3.34 -9.31
CA LEU A 62 8.73 2.93 -8.79
C LEU A 62 7.78 2.62 -9.94
N HIS A 63 7.07 1.51 -9.82
CA HIS A 63 5.93 1.26 -10.70
C HIS A 63 4.87 2.36 -10.51
N ILE A 64 4.19 2.76 -11.58
CA ILE A 64 3.22 3.88 -11.57
C ILE A 64 2.14 3.71 -10.50
N ASN A 65 1.61 2.50 -10.31
CA ASN A 65 0.60 2.24 -9.27
C ASN A 65 1.17 2.35 -7.85
N SER A 66 2.46 2.07 -7.66
CA SER A 66 3.15 2.28 -6.38
C SER A 66 3.32 3.78 -6.12
N ALA A 67 3.75 4.55 -7.13
CA ALA A 67 3.82 6.01 -7.04
C ALA A 67 2.45 6.62 -6.73
N ALA A 68 1.38 6.18 -7.41
CA ALA A 68 0.01 6.62 -7.13
C ALA A 68 -0.44 6.30 -5.70
N GLY A 69 -0.15 5.09 -5.21
CA GLY A 69 -0.43 4.70 -3.83
C GLY A 69 0.35 5.51 -2.79
N TYR A 70 1.60 5.86 -3.08
CA TYR A 70 2.43 6.72 -2.23
C TYR A 70 1.93 8.16 -2.24
N TRP A 71 1.58 8.68 -3.41
CA TRP A 71 1.02 10.02 -3.57
C TRP A 71 -0.31 10.18 -2.82
N SER A 72 -1.23 9.22 -2.96
CA SER A 72 -2.47 9.20 -2.19
C SER A 72 -2.22 9.21 -0.67
N THR A 73 -1.19 8.50 -0.21
CA THR A 73 -0.80 8.49 1.20
C THR A 73 -0.24 9.85 1.66
N PHE A 74 0.60 10.48 0.85
CA PHE A 74 1.11 11.83 1.15
C PHE A 74 -0.02 12.87 1.21
N ARG A 75 -0.98 12.82 0.27
CA ARG A 75 -2.18 13.67 0.31
C ARG A 75 -3.00 13.50 1.60
N ALA A 76 -3.06 12.28 2.14
CA ALA A 76 -3.68 12.03 3.44
C ALA A 76 -2.91 12.68 4.62
N VAL A 77 -1.57 12.75 4.53
CA VAL A 77 -0.73 13.48 5.50
C VAL A 77 -1.05 14.96 5.47
N LEU A 78 -1.11 15.56 4.28
CA LEU A 78 -1.46 16.97 4.08
C LEU A 78 -2.85 17.27 4.64
N HIS A 79 -3.83 16.41 4.35
CA HIS A 79 -5.19 16.54 4.88
C HIS A 79 -5.20 16.48 6.41
N THR A 80 -4.43 15.57 7.01
CA THR A 80 -4.33 15.45 8.47
C THR A 80 -3.65 16.68 9.07
N ALA A 81 -2.54 17.16 8.49
CA ALA A 81 -1.86 18.38 8.92
C ALA A 81 -2.76 19.62 8.89
N TYR A 82 -3.62 19.74 7.86
CA TYR A 82 -4.61 20.80 7.78
C TYR A 82 -5.68 20.67 8.87
N ARG A 83 -6.22 19.47 9.08
CA ARG A 83 -7.20 19.20 10.15
C ARG A 83 -6.65 19.50 11.55
N ASP A 84 -5.37 19.22 11.76
CA ASP A 84 -4.65 19.50 13.01
C ASP A 84 -4.21 20.97 13.13
N ARG A 85 -4.63 21.83 12.18
CA ARG A 85 -4.30 23.26 12.10
C ARG A 85 -2.78 23.55 12.10
N LYS A 86 -1.99 22.61 11.57
CA LYS A 86 -0.53 22.75 11.45
C LYS A 86 -0.11 23.51 10.20
N ILE A 87 -0.91 23.40 9.14
CA ILE A 87 -0.80 24.21 7.91
C ILE A 87 -2.04 25.09 7.80
N LYS A 88 -1.87 26.31 7.26
CA LYS A 88 -2.94 27.31 7.17
C LYS A 88 -3.97 26.96 6.09
N GLU A 89 -3.50 26.41 4.98
CA GLU A 89 -4.31 26.07 3.81
C GLU A 89 -4.12 24.60 3.46
N ASN A 90 -5.14 23.99 2.84
CA ASN A 90 -5.07 22.61 2.38
C ASN A 90 -4.61 22.57 0.92
N PRO A 91 -3.35 22.20 0.62
CA PRO A 91 -2.85 22.18 -0.76
C PRO A 91 -3.55 21.12 -1.63
N ASN A 92 -4.21 20.12 -1.03
CA ASN A 92 -4.84 19.03 -1.78
C ASN A 92 -5.84 19.47 -2.86
N GLY A 93 -6.47 20.63 -2.73
CA GLY A 93 -7.41 21.16 -3.73
C GLY A 93 -6.75 21.52 -5.06
N PHE A 94 -5.43 21.73 -5.07
CA PHE A 94 -4.66 22.18 -6.23
C PHE A 94 -3.72 21.10 -6.79
N LEU A 95 -3.84 19.88 -6.27
CA LEU A 95 -2.96 18.77 -6.55
C LEU A 95 -3.66 17.70 -7.39
N ASP A 96 -3.05 17.37 -8.53
CA ASP A 96 -3.53 16.33 -9.43
C ASP A 96 -3.36 14.93 -8.82
N ARG A 97 -4.05 13.97 -9.42
CA ARG A 97 -3.89 12.55 -9.08
C ARG A 97 -2.86 11.94 -10.02
N ILE A 98 -2.15 10.92 -9.53
CA ILE A 98 -1.43 10.00 -10.41
C ILE A 98 -2.43 8.92 -10.79
N GLU A 99 -2.71 8.80 -12.08
CA GLU A 99 -3.59 7.76 -12.59
C GLU A 99 -2.92 6.38 -12.52
N CYS A 100 -3.67 5.39 -12.05
CA CYS A 100 -3.20 4.01 -12.01
C CYS A 100 -3.42 3.35 -13.36
N ILE A 101 -2.51 2.46 -13.74
CA ILE A 101 -2.74 1.54 -14.86
C ILE A 101 -3.45 0.27 -14.37
N PRO A 102 -4.39 -0.29 -15.15
CA PRO A 102 -5.01 -1.56 -14.81
C PRO A 102 -3.95 -2.65 -14.67
N THR A 103 -4.02 -3.41 -13.58
CA THR A 103 -3.24 -4.64 -13.43
C THR A 103 -4.12 -5.82 -13.76
N ILE A 104 -3.80 -6.55 -14.83
CA ILE A 104 -4.41 -7.85 -15.08
C ILE A 104 -3.81 -8.81 -14.05
N ARG A 105 -4.68 -9.41 -13.23
CA ARG A 105 -4.28 -10.53 -12.38
C ARG A 105 -4.72 -11.78 -13.11
N GLU A 106 -3.77 -12.67 -13.33
CA GLU A 106 -4.08 -14.00 -13.83
C GLU A 106 -4.80 -14.78 -12.73
N HIS A 107 -5.76 -15.60 -13.16
CA HIS A 107 -6.58 -16.44 -12.31
C HIS A 107 -6.53 -17.86 -12.87
N LEU A 108 -6.62 -18.85 -11.98
CA LEU A 108 -6.74 -20.25 -12.42
C LEU A 108 -8.16 -20.51 -12.90
N SER A 109 -8.28 -21.14 -14.06
CA SER A 109 -9.54 -21.76 -14.49
C SER A 109 -9.90 -22.94 -13.59
N GLN A 110 -11.14 -23.41 -13.68
CA GLN A 110 -11.57 -24.60 -12.94
C GLN A 110 -10.73 -25.83 -13.34
N GLU A 111 -10.46 -26.00 -14.63
CA GLU A 111 -9.65 -27.10 -15.18
C GLU A 111 -8.19 -27.01 -14.72
N GLU A 112 -7.64 -25.81 -14.62
CA GLU A 112 -6.31 -25.57 -14.05
C GLU A 112 -6.25 -25.90 -12.56
N LEU A 113 -7.30 -25.56 -11.81
CA LEU A 113 -7.38 -25.88 -10.39
C LEU A 113 -7.50 -27.40 -10.14
N ILE A 114 -8.29 -28.11 -10.95
CA ILE A 114 -8.40 -29.58 -10.90
C ILE A 114 -7.03 -30.22 -11.20
N ARG A 115 -6.35 -29.79 -12.28
CA ARG A 115 -5.00 -30.27 -12.60
C ARG A 115 -4.00 -29.99 -11.48
N LEU A 116 -4.09 -28.83 -10.83
CA LEU A 116 -3.26 -28.49 -9.67
C LEU A 116 -3.55 -29.42 -8.48
N ALA A 117 -4.82 -29.77 -8.25
CA ALA A 117 -5.22 -30.70 -7.20
C ALA A 117 -4.70 -32.14 -7.43
N GLU A 118 -4.52 -32.55 -8.68
CA GLU A 118 -4.00 -33.87 -9.05
C GLU A 118 -2.47 -33.93 -9.12
N THR A 119 -1.82 -32.80 -9.41
CA THR A 119 -0.34 -32.71 -9.51
C THR A 119 0.33 -33.02 -8.16
N PRO A 120 1.29 -33.96 -8.07
CA PRO A 120 2.06 -34.21 -6.86
C PRO A 120 2.76 -32.94 -6.34
N CYS A 121 2.74 -32.70 -5.03
CA CYS A 121 3.39 -31.55 -4.42
C CYS A 121 4.24 -32.03 -3.23
N GLU A 122 5.49 -31.56 -3.16
CA GLU A 122 6.38 -31.89 -2.03
C GLU A 122 5.81 -31.36 -0.69
N GLU A 123 5.12 -30.22 -0.74
CA GLU A 123 4.54 -29.53 0.41
C GLU A 123 3.01 -29.70 0.45
N GLU A 124 2.55 -30.89 0.85
CA GLU A 124 1.12 -31.23 0.87
C GLU A 124 0.25 -30.27 1.71
N VAL A 125 0.80 -29.72 2.80
CA VAL A 125 0.09 -28.72 3.62
C VAL A 125 -0.14 -27.42 2.84
N LEU A 126 0.84 -26.98 2.06
CA LEU A 126 0.72 -25.79 1.22
C LEU A 126 -0.33 -26.00 0.13
N LYS A 127 -0.32 -27.18 -0.52
CA LYS A 127 -1.32 -27.56 -1.53
C LYS A 127 -2.74 -27.51 -0.96
N LYS A 128 -2.97 -28.15 0.19
CA LYS A 128 -4.27 -28.14 0.87
C LYS A 128 -4.71 -26.73 1.26
N ALA A 129 -3.80 -25.92 1.82
CA ALA A 129 -4.10 -24.54 2.19
C ALA A 129 -4.46 -23.66 0.97
N PHE A 130 -3.77 -23.85 -0.15
CA PHE A 130 -4.07 -23.16 -1.40
C PHE A 130 -5.44 -23.55 -1.95
N LEU A 131 -5.72 -24.85 -2.07
CA LEU A 131 -7.02 -25.34 -2.55
C LEU A 131 -8.17 -24.89 -1.63
N PHE A 132 -7.96 -24.93 -0.31
CA PHE A 132 -8.92 -24.40 0.66
C PHE A 132 -9.18 -22.91 0.44
N ALA A 133 -8.15 -22.11 0.15
CA ALA A 133 -8.29 -20.69 -0.20
C ALA A 133 -9.14 -20.49 -1.46
N CYS A 134 -8.89 -21.28 -2.51
CA CYS A 134 -9.66 -21.22 -3.76
C CYS A 134 -11.14 -21.57 -3.54
N LEU A 135 -11.44 -22.56 -2.71
CA LEU A 135 -12.81 -23.03 -2.46
C LEU A 135 -13.61 -22.14 -1.50
N THR A 136 -12.93 -21.41 -0.60
CA THR A 136 -13.60 -20.58 0.42
C THR A 136 -13.54 -19.09 0.12
N GLY A 137 -12.65 -18.66 -0.80
CA GLY A 137 -12.39 -17.24 -1.07
C GLY A 137 -11.65 -16.51 0.05
N LEU A 138 -11.18 -17.21 1.08
CA LEU A 138 -10.46 -16.62 2.21
C LEU A 138 -9.06 -16.16 1.81
N ARG A 139 -8.60 -15.03 2.38
CA ARG A 139 -7.22 -14.57 2.18
C ARG A 139 -6.26 -15.47 2.95
N LYS A 140 -5.01 -15.54 2.49
CA LYS A 140 -3.93 -16.25 3.18
C LYS A 140 -3.78 -15.84 4.65
N SER A 141 -3.93 -14.55 4.97
CA SER A 141 -3.88 -14.05 6.35
C SER A 141 -4.98 -14.65 7.22
N ASP A 142 -6.17 -14.78 6.64
CA ASP A 142 -7.38 -15.21 7.34
C ASP A 142 -7.29 -16.72 7.59
N ILE A 143 -6.84 -17.49 6.60
CA ILE A 143 -6.57 -18.94 6.73
C ILE A 143 -5.50 -19.20 7.80
N ARG A 144 -4.44 -18.38 7.85
CA ARG A 144 -3.40 -18.53 8.88
C ARG A 144 -3.90 -18.26 10.31
N GLN A 145 -4.97 -17.47 10.46
CA GLN A 145 -5.55 -17.13 11.76
C GLN A 145 -6.78 -17.99 12.09
N LEU A 146 -7.20 -18.86 11.17
CA LEU A 146 -8.40 -19.67 11.32
C LEU A 146 -8.20 -20.70 12.43
N THR A 147 -9.17 -20.77 13.34
CA THR A 147 -9.24 -21.74 14.42
C THR A 147 -10.45 -22.63 14.25
N TRP A 148 -10.41 -23.84 14.82
CA TRP A 148 -11.54 -24.79 14.75
C TRP A 148 -12.84 -24.23 15.35
N GLN A 149 -12.76 -23.32 16.32
CA GLN A 149 -13.94 -22.67 16.92
C GLN A 149 -14.70 -21.78 15.92
N GLN A 150 -14.03 -21.30 14.87
CA GLN A 150 -14.63 -20.48 13.83
C GLN A 150 -15.31 -21.31 12.74
N ILE A 151 -15.13 -22.63 12.73
CA ILE A 151 -15.80 -23.54 11.81
C ILE A 151 -17.09 -24.01 12.48
N GLN A 152 -18.20 -23.40 12.10
CA GLN A 152 -19.53 -23.72 12.61
C GLN A 152 -20.37 -24.38 11.52
N PRO A 153 -21.26 -25.32 11.87
CA PRO A 153 -22.27 -25.80 10.95
C PRO A 153 -23.08 -24.62 10.41
N TYR A 154 -23.51 -24.71 9.16
CA TYR A 154 -24.44 -23.73 8.60
C TYR A 154 -25.75 -23.83 9.39
N THR A 155 -25.99 -22.89 10.31
CA THR A 155 -27.29 -22.79 10.99
C THR A 155 -28.27 -22.16 10.00
N ASN A 156 -29.24 -22.94 9.54
CA ASN A 156 -30.35 -22.46 8.75
C ASN A 156 -30.98 -21.23 9.44
N GLY A 157 -31.12 -20.13 8.71
CA GLY A 157 -31.94 -18.99 9.12
C GLY A 157 -33.41 -19.36 9.21
#